data_AF-A0AAN9I7D6-F1
#
_entry.id   AF-A0AAN9I7D6-F1
#
_cell.length_a   1.000
_cell.length_b   1.000
_cell.length_c   1.000
_cell.angle_alpha   90.00
_cell.angle_beta   90.00
_cell.angle_gamma   90.00
#
_symmetry.space_group_name_H-M   'P 1'
#
loop_
_entity.id
_entity.type
_entity.pdbx_description
1 polymer ?
#
loop_
_entity_poly.entity_id
_entity_poly.type
_entity_poly.pdbx_seq_one_letter_code
_entity_poly.pdbx_strand_id
1 'polypeptide(L)'
;MLSGSSYLPHPDKEETGGEEAHFICTEEQAIGVADGVGGWADVGVNAGLFAQEPISNSVRAVQEEPKGSFNPARVLEKAHSSTKAKGSSTACIVAILDKQNSLAICKPNQREEEEP
;
A
#
# COMPACT_ATOMS: atom_id res chain seq x y z
N MET A 1 8.89 14.78 9.44
CA MET A 1 9.15 13.35 9.71
C MET A 1 10.41 12.94 8.96
N LEU A 2 11.37 12.28 9.61
CA LEU A 2 12.48 11.61 8.94
C LEU A 2 12.13 10.11 8.86
N SER A 3 12.14 9.55 7.65
CA SER A 3 11.68 8.19 7.39
C SER A 3 12.66 7.47 6.46
N GLY A 4 12.72 6.14 6.57
CA GLY A 4 13.50 5.28 5.69
C GLY A 4 12.83 3.93 5.52
N SER A 5 13.20 3.21 4.46
CA SER A 5 12.66 1.90 4.11
C SER A 5 13.78 0.99 3.59
N SER A 6 13.57 -0.32 3.68
CA SER A 6 14.48 -1.33 3.17
C SER A 6 13.68 -2.58 2.80
N TYR A 7 14.12 -3.28 1.76
CA TYR A 7 13.56 -4.54 1.29
C TYR A 7 14.65 -5.59 1.25
N LEU A 8 14.33 -6.78 1.75
CA LEU A 8 15.19 -7.96 1.68
C LEU A 8 14.32 -9.11 1.16
N PRO A 9 14.08 -9.18 -0.17
CA PRO A 9 13.19 -10.18 -0.75
C PRO A 9 13.74 -11.58 -0.52
N HIS A 10 12.86 -12.57 -0.52
CA HIS A 10 13.27 -13.98 -0.55
C HIS A 10 14.13 -14.24 -1.80
N PRO A 11 15.21 -15.06 -1.72
CA PRO A 11 16.10 -15.31 -2.87
C PRO A 11 15.36 -15.72 -4.15
N ASP A 12 14.36 -16.58 -4.02
CA ASP A 12 13.53 -17.06 -5.15
C ASP A 12 12.69 -15.95 -5.83
N LYS A 13 12.58 -14.77 -5.21
CA LYS A 13 11.77 -13.63 -5.66
C LYS A 13 12.61 -12.40 -5.98
N GLU A 14 13.94 -12.51 -5.91
CA GLU A 14 14.85 -11.40 -6.18
C GLU A 14 14.74 -10.92 -7.63
N GLU A 15 14.63 -11.85 -8.59
CA GLU A 15 14.48 -11.53 -10.01
C GLU A 15 13.17 -10.80 -10.34
N THR A 16 12.12 -10.99 -9.53
CA THR A 16 10.83 -10.30 -9.69
C THR A 16 10.73 -9.01 -8.86
N GLY A 17 11.74 -8.70 -8.05
CA GLY A 17 11.79 -7.52 -7.19
C GLY A 17 11.04 -7.67 -5.85
N GLY A 18 10.68 -8.90 -5.44
CA GLY A 18 9.87 -9.16 -4.25
C GLY A 18 8.37 -9.04 -4.48
N GLU A 19 7.60 -9.16 -3.39
CA GLU A 19 6.13 -9.07 -3.39
C GLU A 19 5.63 -7.86 -2.57
N GLU A 20 6.55 -7.13 -1.97
CA GLU A 20 6.28 -6.03 -1.07
C GLU A 20 6.37 -4.66 -1.77
N ALA A 21 5.54 -3.72 -1.33
CA ALA A 21 5.52 -2.35 -1.82
C ALA A 21 5.31 -1.36 -0.68
N HIS A 22 5.80 -0.13 -0.82
CA HIS A 22 5.70 0.91 0.20
C HIS A 22 5.66 2.29 -0.44
N PHE A 23 5.12 3.26 0.28
CA PHE A 23 5.29 4.67 0.00
C PHE A 23 5.66 5.43 1.26
N ILE A 24 6.37 6.54 1.10
CA ILE A 24 6.61 7.53 2.15
C ILE A 24 6.18 8.88 1.58
N CYS A 25 5.15 9.50 2.17
CA CYS A 25 4.70 10.83 1.86
C CYS A 25 5.07 11.76 3.02
N THR A 26 6.15 12.54 2.85
CA THR A 26 6.65 13.44 3.89
C THR A 26 5.75 14.65 4.11
N GLU A 27 5.07 15.12 3.07
CA GLU A 27 4.18 16.29 3.12
C GLU A 27 2.98 16.05 4.02
N GLU A 28 2.32 14.90 3.87
CA GLU A 28 1.14 14.51 4.66
C GLU A 28 1.49 13.56 5.81
N GLN A 29 2.77 13.39 6.12
CA GLN A 29 3.28 12.51 7.19
C GLN A 29 2.67 11.10 7.18
N ALA A 30 2.66 10.48 6.00
CA ALA A 30 2.02 9.19 5.76
C ALA A 30 3.00 8.15 5.23
N ILE A 31 2.83 6.91 5.66
CA ILE A 31 3.57 5.75 5.16
C ILE A 31 2.55 4.65 4.85
N GLY A 32 2.68 4.02 3.70
CA GLY A 32 1.93 2.81 3.37
C GLY A 32 2.86 1.65 3.09
N VAL A 33 2.40 0.45 3.41
CA VAL A 33 3.05 -0.81 3.06
C VAL A 33 2.01 -1.79 2.54
N ALA A 34 2.41 -2.61 1.57
CA ALA A 34 1.63 -3.73 1.08
C ALA A 34 2.53 -4.95 0.91
N ASP A 35 1.94 -6.13 1.10
CA ASP A 35 2.59 -7.44 0.97
C ASP A 35 1.71 -8.34 0.12
N GLY A 36 2.17 -8.60 -1.12
CA GLY A 36 1.48 -9.41 -2.11
C GLY A 36 1.39 -10.88 -1.70
N VAL A 37 0.25 -11.51 -1.95
CA VAL A 37 0.04 -12.92 -1.62
C VAL A 37 0.73 -13.80 -2.66
N GLY A 38 1.87 -14.41 -2.30
CA GLY A 38 2.65 -15.22 -3.24
C GLY A 38 1.96 -16.46 -3.83
N GLY A 39 0.82 -16.91 -3.28
CA GLY A 39 0.02 -17.98 -3.86
C GLY A 39 -0.49 -17.70 -5.29
N TRP A 40 -0.52 -16.42 -5.71
CA TRP A 40 -0.84 -16.04 -7.08
C TRP A 40 0.21 -16.49 -8.11
N ALA A 41 1.43 -16.82 -7.69
CA ALA A 41 2.46 -17.36 -8.57
C ALA A 41 2.04 -18.70 -9.20
N ASP A 42 1.23 -19.51 -8.50
CA ASP A 42 0.75 -20.81 -8.98
C ASP A 42 -0.14 -20.69 -10.23
N VAL A 43 -0.76 -19.52 -10.45
CA VAL A 43 -1.58 -19.19 -11.62
C VAL A 43 -0.90 -18.20 -12.57
N GLY A 44 0.42 -18.00 -12.40
CA GLY A 44 1.23 -17.13 -13.27
C GLY A 44 1.00 -15.62 -13.05
N VAL A 45 0.46 -15.22 -11.90
CA VAL A 45 0.22 -13.82 -11.54
C VAL A 45 1.32 -13.34 -10.60
N ASN A 46 1.98 -12.23 -10.94
CA ASN A 46 3.01 -11.63 -10.10
C ASN A 46 2.37 -10.81 -8.96
N ALA A 47 2.43 -11.34 -7.74
CA ALA A 47 1.87 -10.70 -6.55
C ALA A 47 2.51 -9.34 -6.22
N GLY A 48 3.78 -9.11 -6.59
CA GLY A 48 4.44 -7.83 -6.43
C GLY A 48 3.84 -6.73 -7.30
N LEU A 49 3.33 -7.06 -8.50
CA LEU A 49 2.62 -6.09 -9.34
C LEU A 49 1.30 -5.66 -8.67
N PHE A 50 0.59 -6.61 -8.07
CA PHE A 50 -0.61 -6.27 -7.29
C PHE A 50 -0.26 -5.38 -6.11
N ALA A 51 0.78 -5.67 -5.32
CA ALA A 51 1.11 -4.84 -4.15
C ALA A 51 1.55 -3.42 -4.52
N GLN A 52 2.24 -3.25 -5.65
CA GLN A 52 2.74 -1.94 -6.11
C GLN A 52 1.64 -0.98 -6.53
N GLU A 53 0.56 -1.47 -7.15
CA GLU A 53 -0.50 -0.61 -7.68
C GLU A 53 -1.35 0.12 -6.62
N PRO A 54 -1.92 -0.51 -5.57
CA PRO A 54 -2.64 0.17 -4.50
C PRO A 54 -1.70 1.08 -3.70
N ILE A 55 -0.42 0.76 -3.55
CA ILE A 55 0.57 1.67 -2.96
C ILE A 55 0.76 2.93 -3.81
N SER A 56 0.92 2.79 -5.12
CA SER A 56 1.01 3.93 -6.04
C SER A 56 -0.27 4.74 -6.07
N ASN A 57 -1.43 4.08 -6.11
CA ASN A 57 -2.74 4.73 -6.06
C ASN A 57 -2.98 5.44 -4.72
N SER A 58 -2.44 4.92 -3.61
CA SER A 58 -2.51 5.55 -2.29
C SER A 58 -1.78 6.89 -2.27
N VAL A 59 -0.64 7.03 -2.95
CA VAL A 59 0.06 8.32 -3.06
C VAL A 59 -0.83 9.37 -3.70
N ARG A 60 -1.50 9.04 -4.81
CA ARG A 60 -2.47 9.92 -5.47
C ARG A 60 -3.66 10.22 -4.56
N ALA A 61 -4.21 9.21 -3.91
CA ALA A 61 -5.37 9.36 -3.04
C ALA A 61 -5.07 10.24 -1.80
N VAL A 62 -3.87 10.17 -1.23
CA VAL A 62 -3.41 11.07 -0.16
C VAL A 62 -3.37 12.51 -0.65
N GLN A 63 -2.84 12.76 -1.85
CA GLN A 63 -2.73 14.12 -2.41
C GLN A 63 -4.07 14.77 -2.75
N GLU A 64 -5.11 13.96 -2.96
CA GLU A 64 -6.47 14.42 -3.25
C GLU A 64 -7.30 14.67 -1.98
N GLU A 65 -6.84 14.22 -0.82
CA GLU A 65 -7.48 14.47 0.46
C GLU A 65 -7.11 15.87 1.02
N PRO A 66 -7.90 16.40 1.98
CA PRO A 66 -7.56 17.66 2.63
C PRO A 66 -6.25 17.57 3.42
N LYS A 67 -5.32 18.49 3.11
CA LYS A 67 -4.00 18.58 3.77
C LYS A 67 -4.09 18.59 5.29
N GLY A 68 -3.24 17.80 5.94
CA GLY A 68 -3.13 17.72 7.41
C GLY A 68 -4.32 17.06 8.12
N SER A 69 -5.30 16.52 7.38
CA SER A 69 -6.53 15.95 7.97
C SER A 69 -7.17 14.86 7.10
N PHE A 70 -6.37 14.06 6.39
CA PHE A 70 -6.90 12.97 5.57
C PHE A 70 -7.30 11.75 6.39
N ASN A 71 -8.21 10.93 5.85
CA ASN A 71 -8.62 9.67 6.47
C ASN A 71 -7.93 8.48 5.75
N PRO A 72 -7.02 7.74 6.43
CA PRO A 72 -6.33 6.61 5.82
C PRO A 72 -7.25 5.52 5.26
N ALA A 73 -8.46 5.34 5.82
CA ALA A 73 -9.42 4.39 5.29
C ALA A 73 -9.98 4.80 3.93
N ARG A 74 -10.25 6.10 3.73
CA ARG A 74 -10.70 6.63 2.43
C ARG A 74 -9.60 6.56 1.37
N VAL A 75 -8.35 6.79 1.79
CA VAL A 75 -7.18 6.62 0.92
C VAL A 75 -7.07 5.18 0.46
N LEU A 76 -7.14 4.23 1.39
CA LEU A 76 -7.03 2.81 1.07
C LEU A 76 -8.19 2.33 0.18
N GLU A 77 -9.43 2.69 0.51
CA GLU A 77 -10.61 2.35 -0.30
C GLU A 77 -10.49 2.87 -1.74
N LYS A 78 -10.06 4.14 -1.90
CA LYS A 78 -9.86 4.74 -3.23
C LYS A 78 -8.69 4.11 -3.98
N ALA A 79 -7.63 3.76 -3.26
CA ALA A 79 -6.47 3.10 -3.84
C ALA A 79 -6.82 1.71 -4.37
N HIS A 80 -7.55 0.94 -3.57
CA HIS A 80 -8.09 -0.36 -3.94
C HIS A 80 -9.03 -0.25 -5.15
N SER A 81 -10.03 0.64 -5.12
CA SER A 81 -10.98 0.82 -6.23
C SER A 81 -10.33 1.26 -7.54
N SER A 82 -9.10 1.78 -7.49
CA SER A 82 -8.32 2.21 -8.65
C SER A 82 -7.35 1.14 -9.15
N THR A 83 -7.20 0.04 -8.42
CA THR A 83 -6.28 -1.06 -8.72
C THR A 83 -6.91 -2.00 -9.75
N LYS A 84 -6.11 -2.45 -10.72
CA LYS A 84 -6.56 -3.31 -11.83
C LYS A 84 -5.65 -4.52 -12.04
N ALA A 85 -4.48 -4.50 -11.43
CA ALA A 85 -3.58 -5.63 -11.35
C ALA A 85 -4.36 -6.80 -10.75
N LYS A 86 -4.09 -7.97 -11.31
CA LYS A 86 -4.63 -9.22 -10.78
C LYS A 86 -3.81 -9.61 -9.58
N GLY A 87 -4.46 -10.16 -8.57
CA GLY A 87 -3.78 -10.64 -7.40
C GLY A 87 -4.47 -10.23 -6.11
N SER A 88 -3.71 -10.31 -5.04
CA SER A 88 -4.15 -9.81 -3.75
C SER A 88 -2.98 -9.42 -2.89
N SER A 89 -3.21 -8.52 -1.93
CA SER A 89 -2.20 -8.17 -0.92
C SER A 89 -2.84 -7.89 0.43
N THR A 90 -2.02 -7.94 1.47
CA THR A 90 -2.31 -7.16 2.68
C THR A 90 -1.82 -5.73 2.48
N ALA A 91 -2.49 -4.75 3.09
CA ALA A 91 -2.08 -3.35 3.03
C ALA A 91 -2.25 -2.66 4.38
N CYS A 92 -1.42 -1.68 4.67
CA CYS A 92 -1.51 -0.86 5.87
C CYS A 92 -1.05 0.56 5.57
N ILE A 93 -1.83 1.55 5.98
CA ILE A 93 -1.47 2.98 5.91
C ILE A 93 -1.40 3.53 7.33
N VAL A 94 -0.34 4.25 7.63
CA VAL A 94 -0.09 4.96 8.88
C VAL A 94 0.09 6.44 8.58
N ALA A 95 -0.59 7.29 9.34
CA ALA A 95 -0.53 8.75 9.18
C ALA A 95 -0.43 9.45 10.52
N ILE A 96 0.35 10.54 10.58
CA ILE A 96 0.37 11.46 11.73
C ILE A 96 -0.54 12.64 11.38
N LEU A 97 -1.59 12.86 12.18
CA LEU A 97 -2.58 13.92 11.94
C LEU A 97 -2.29 15.16 12.80
N ASP A 98 -2.25 16.32 12.15
CA ASP A 98 -1.83 17.61 12.75
C ASP A 98 -2.72 18.05 13.90
N LYS A 99 -4.02 17.73 13.86
CA LYS A 99 -5.01 18.30 14.79
C LYS A 99 -4.81 17.87 16.25
N GLN A 100 -3.97 16.87 16.53
CA GLN A 100 -3.69 16.36 17.88
C GLN A 100 -2.36 15.60 18.01
N ASN A 101 -1.48 15.67 17.00
CA ASN A 101 -0.27 14.82 16.92
C ASN A 101 -0.62 13.33 17.10
N SER A 102 -1.77 12.92 16.55
CA SER A 102 -2.34 11.60 16.71
C SER A 102 -1.91 10.67 15.59
N LEU A 103 -1.80 9.37 15.90
CA LEU A 103 -1.46 8.33 14.93
C LEU A 103 -2.75 7.67 14.43
N ALA A 104 -3.00 7.75 13.12
CA ALA A 104 -4.07 7.02 12.46
C ALA A 104 -3.47 5.82 11.72
N ILE A 105 -4.08 4.64 11.91
CA ILE A 105 -3.67 3.39 11.25
C ILE A 105 -4.90 2.80 10.58
N CYS A 106 -4.77 2.43 9.31
CA CYS A 106 -5.80 1.70 8.58
C CYS A 106 -5.22 0.46 7.94
N LYS A 107 -5.99 -0.63 8.01
CA LYS A 107 -5.81 -1.88 7.28
C LYS A 107 -7.17 -2.24 6.66
N PRO A 108 -7.20 -2.91 5.52
CA PRO A 108 -8.46 -3.30 4.91
C PRO A 108 -9.16 -4.36 5.77
N ASN A 109 -10.50 -4.35 5.80
CA ASN A 109 -11.28 -5.30 6.60
C ASN A 109 -11.21 -6.74 6.07
N GLN A 110 -10.80 -6.92 4.81
CA GLN A 110 -10.56 -8.20 4.15
C GLN A 110 -9.34 -8.08 3.24
N ARG A 111 -8.81 -9.21 2.74
CA ARG A 111 -7.78 -9.17 1.69
C ARG A 111 -8.35 -8.49 0.46
N GLU A 112 -7.59 -7.56 -0.09
CA GLU A 112 -7.92 -6.89 -1.35
C GLU A 112 -7.59 -7.88 -2.47
N GLU A 113 -8.61 -8.45 -3.12
CA GLU A 113 -8.48 -9.51 -4.13
C GLU A 113 -9.13 -9.06 -5.44
N GLU A 114 -8.35 -9.02 -6.51
CA GLU A 114 -8.85 -8.77 -7.86
C GLU A 114 -8.76 -10.08 -8.66
N GLU A 115 -9.92 -10.72 -8.82
CA GLU A 115 -10.08 -11.98 -9.53
C GLU A 115 -9.90 -11.82 -11.07
N PRO A 116 -9.50 -12.90 -11.78
CA PRO A 116 -9.13 -12.85 -13.19
C PRO A 116 -10.24 -12.52 -14.19
#